data_AF-A0A2T1C4A9-F1
#
_entry.id   AF-A0A2T1C4A9-F1
#
_cell.length_a   1.000
_cell.length_b   1.000
_cell.length_c   1.000
_cell.angle_alpha   90.00
_cell.angle_beta   90.00
_cell.angle_gamma   90.00
#
_symmetry.space_group_name_H-M   'P 1'
#
loop_
_entity.id
_entity.type
_entity.pdbx_description
1 polymer ?
#
loop_
_entity_poly.entity_id
_entity_poly.type
_entity_poly.pdbx_seq_one_letter_code
_entity_poly.pdbx_strand_id
1 'polypeptide(L)'
;MKPYSIDIRQKILETKLETQESDEEIAMRFRVSRSFVNKLVRKYKQTGSLEPLPHRGGASRKLTPEEIEIVIQLVKNDCDATLKQLRDRLNQKKGTKVSISTISRLLKRLMLRYNQK
;
A
#
# COMPACT_ATOMS: atom_id res chain seq x y z
N MET A 1 9.13 5.20 -7.33
CA MET A 1 10.44 5.88 -7.16
C MET A 1 11.09 5.33 -5.90
N LYS A 2 12.38 4.97 -5.93
CA LYS A 2 13.10 4.48 -4.75
C LYS A 2 13.41 5.66 -3.82
N PRO A 3 13.28 5.51 -2.48
CA PRO A 3 13.70 6.54 -1.55
C PRO A 3 15.22 6.74 -1.60
N TYR A 4 15.69 7.96 -1.35
CA TYR A 4 17.12 8.20 -1.04
C TYR A 4 17.55 7.39 0.17
N SER A 5 18.82 6.95 0.17
CA SER A 5 19.42 6.20 1.28
C SER A 5 19.36 6.97 2.59
N ILE A 6 19.42 6.24 3.70
CA ILE A 6 19.44 6.82 5.04
C ILE A 6 20.66 7.73 5.21
N ASP A 7 21.81 7.33 4.67
CA ASP A 7 23.06 8.12 4.76
C ASP A 7 22.92 9.52 4.15
N ILE A 8 22.29 9.63 2.98
CA ILE A 8 22.07 10.94 2.33
C ILE A 8 21.15 11.81 3.20
N ARG A 9 20.11 11.21 3.77
CA ARG A 9 19.16 11.93 4.62
C ARG A 9 19.81 12.40 5.92
N GLN A 10 20.64 11.55 6.52
CA GLN A 10 21.39 11.89 7.72
C GLN A 10 22.32 13.06 7.46
N LYS A 11 23.15 13.00 6.41
CA LYS A 11 24.05 14.10 6.05
C LYS A 11 23.33 15.41 5.77
N ILE A 12 22.16 15.37 5.12
CA ILE A 12 21.34 16.56 4.89
C ILE A 12 20.84 17.16 6.20
N LEU A 13 20.40 16.34 7.15
CA LEU A 13 19.98 16.83 8.47
C LEU A 13 21.15 17.37 9.30
N GLU A 14 22.27 16.67 9.34
CA GLU A 14 23.48 17.12 10.03
C GLU A 14 23.91 18.48 9.48
N THR A 15 23.99 18.62 8.16
CA THR A 15 24.30 19.91 7.51
C THR A 15 23.30 20.99 7.91
N LYS A 16 22.00 20.68 7.99
CA LYS A 16 20.97 21.64 8.39
C LYS A 16 21.08 22.08 9.86
N LEU A 17 21.64 21.23 10.72
CA LEU A 17 21.81 21.51 12.15
C LEU A 17 23.14 22.21 12.45
N GLU A 18 24.19 21.86 11.72
CA GLU A 18 25.54 22.42 11.90
C GLU A 18 25.71 23.78 11.22
N THR A 19 24.95 24.05 10.16
CA THR A 19 25.05 25.28 9.38
C THR A 19 23.76 26.11 9.46
N GLN A 20 23.87 27.41 9.17
CA GLN A 20 22.71 28.29 8.97
C GLN A 20 22.23 28.29 7.51
N GLU A 21 22.60 27.28 6.71
CA GLU A 21 22.21 27.18 5.30
C GLU A 21 20.68 27.03 5.14
N SER A 22 20.14 27.73 4.16
CA SER A 22 18.75 27.61 3.73
C SER A 22 18.47 26.23 3.11
N ASP A 23 17.19 25.85 3.03
CA ASP A 23 16.80 24.58 2.38
C ASP A 23 17.22 24.53 0.90
N GLU A 24 17.43 25.68 0.27
CA GLU A 24 17.79 25.82 -1.14
C GLU A 24 19.29 25.62 -1.36
N GLU A 25 20.14 26.20 -0.49
CA GLU A 25 21.59 25.96 -0.50
C GLU A 25 21.93 24.49 -0.26
N ILE A 26 21.27 23.88 0.74
CA ILE A 26 21.42 22.44 1.02
C ILE A 26 20.96 21.60 -0.16
N ALA A 27 19.85 21.96 -0.81
CA ALA A 27 19.37 21.25 -1.98
C ALA A 27 20.38 21.29 -3.14
N MET A 28 21.00 22.45 -3.40
CA MET A 28 22.05 22.59 -4.40
C MET A 28 23.29 21.76 -4.05
N ARG A 29 23.75 21.84 -2.79
CA ARG A 29 24.93 21.10 -2.29
C ARG A 29 24.79 19.59 -2.44
N PHE A 30 23.63 19.04 -2.10
CA PHE A 30 23.35 17.61 -2.20
C PHE A 30 22.77 17.18 -3.54
N ARG A 31 22.58 18.11 -4.50
CA ARG A 31 21.96 17.86 -5.82
C ARG A 31 20.59 17.17 -5.71
N VAL A 32 19.81 17.58 -4.73
CA VAL A 32 18.44 17.11 -4.48
C VAL A 32 17.44 18.24 -4.68
N SER A 33 16.14 17.92 -4.70
CA SER A 33 15.13 18.97 -4.78
C SER A 33 14.92 19.66 -3.43
N ARG A 34 14.67 20.97 -3.44
CA ARG A 34 14.26 21.74 -2.25
C ARG A 34 13.07 21.11 -1.53
N SER A 35 12.10 20.59 -2.28
CA SER A 35 10.93 19.90 -1.72
C SER A 35 11.32 18.67 -0.90
N PHE A 36 12.36 17.93 -1.32
CA PHE A 36 12.86 16.79 -0.58
C PHE A 36 13.50 17.21 0.75
N VAL A 37 14.37 18.21 0.75
CA VAL A 37 15.00 18.77 1.98
C VAL A 37 13.92 19.24 2.96
N ASN A 38 12.96 20.04 2.48
CA ASN A 38 11.89 20.58 3.32
C ASN A 38 11.03 19.46 3.94
N LYS A 39 10.64 18.44 3.14
CA LYS A 39 9.88 17.28 3.62
C LYS A 39 10.68 16.47 4.65
N LEU A 40 11.98 16.31 4.44
CA LEU A 40 12.86 15.57 5.34
C LEU A 40 12.96 16.27 6.70
N VAL A 41 13.26 17.57 6.71
CA VAL A 41 13.35 18.39 7.94
C VAL A 41 12.02 18.40 8.68
N ARG A 42 10.90 18.61 7.97
CA ARG A 42 9.57 18.59 8.57
C ARG A 42 9.25 17.23 9.19
N LYS A 43 9.54 16.13 8.47
CA LYS A 43 9.32 14.78 8.99
C LYS A 43 10.16 14.53 10.25
N TYR A 44 11.43 14.92 10.24
CA TYR A 44 12.32 14.75 11.38
C TYR A 44 11.80 15.52 12.61
N LYS A 45 11.38 16.78 12.44
CA LYS A 45 10.78 17.56 13.52
C LYS A 45 9.49 16.94 14.09
N GLN A 46 8.71 16.25 13.26
CA GLN A 46 7.44 15.64 13.68
C GLN A 46 7.60 14.25 14.29
N THR A 47 8.59 13.47 13.85
CA THR A 47 8.67 12.02 14.15
C THR A 47 10.00 11.58 14.75
N GLY A 48 11.04 12.43 14.71
CA GLY A 48 12.41 12.07 15.07
C GLY A 48 13.07 11.04 14.12
N SER A 49 12.36 10.56 13.09
CA SER A 49 12.82 9.45 12.26
C SER A 49 13.26 9.89 10.87
N LEU A 50 14.43 9.38 10.46
CA LEU A 50 15.03 9.52 9.15
C LEU A 50 14.60 8.44 8.15
N GLU A 51 13.96 7.38 8.62
CA GLU A 51 13.63 6.24 7.78
C GLU A 51 12.64 6.62 6.67
N PRO A 52 12.66 5.99 5.49
CA PRO A 52 11.56 6.13 4.54
C PRO A 52 10.25 5.69 5.20
N LEU A 53 9.15 6.38 4.89
CA LEU A 53 7.85 5.81 5.23
C LEU A 53 7.72 4.47 4.50
N PRO A 54 7.21 3.42 5.16
CA PRO A 54 6.89 2.19 4.46
C PRO A 54 5.97 2.54 3.30
N HIS A 55 6.18 1.87 2.16
CA HIS A 55 5.30 2.05 1.02
C HIS A 55 3.88 1.82 1.52
N ARG A 56 3.03 2.85 1.45
CA ARG A 56 1.66 2.74 1.92
C ARG A 56 1.06 1.59 1.12
N GLY A 57 0.79 0.46 1.79
CA GLY A 57 0.10 -0.65 1.16
C GLY A 57 -1.16 -0.08 0.53
N GLY A 58 -1.51 -0.55 -0.67
CA GLY A 58 -2.72 -0.06 -1.35
C GLY A 58 -3.96 -0.14 -0.46
N ALA A 59 -5.05 0.50 -0.88
CA ALA A 59 -6.30 0.56 -0.12
C ALA A 59 -6.65 -0.76 0.59
N SER A 60 -7.09 -0.66 1.85
CA SER A 60 -7.54 -1.80 2.63
C SER A 60 -8.56 -2.61 1.84
N ARG A 61 -8.51 -3.94 2.00
CA ARG A 61 -9.36 -4.85 1.24
C ARG A 61 -10.82 -4.54 1.56
N LYS A 62 -11.66 -4.47 0.53
CA LYS A 62 -13.12 -4.34 0.68
C LYS A 62 -13.76 -5.54 1.37
N LEU A 63 -13.10 -6.70 1.34
CA LEU A 63 -13.59 -7.94 1.94
C LEU A 63 -12.95 -8.15 3.31
N THR A 64 -13.78 -8.41 4.31
CA THR A 64 -13.37 -8.80 5.65
C THR A 64 -12.82 -10.24 5.65
N PRO A 65 -12.05 -10.65 6.67
CA PRO A 65 -11.57 -12.02 6.79
C PRO A 65 -12.71 -13.06 6.76
N GLU A 66 -13.83 -12.78 7.43
CA GLU A 66 -15.01 -13.65 7.42
C GLU A 66 -15.60 -13.84 6.02
N GLU A 67 -15.69 -12.75 5.25
CA GLU A 67 -16.22 -12.81 3.88
C GLU A 67 -15.30 -13.60 2.96
N ILE A 68 -13.99 -13.49 3.16
CA ILE A 68 -13.00 -14.29 2.43
C ILE A 68 -13.22 -15.78 2.72
N GLU A 69 -13.43 -16.15 3.98
CA GLU A 69 -13.68 -17.54 4.37
C GLU A 69 -14.97 -18.09 3.75
N ILE A 70 -16.02 -17.29 3.71
CA ILE A 70 -17.28 -17.66 3.02
C ILE A 70 -17.02 -17.93 1.54
N VAL A 71 -16.26 -17.07 0.85
CA VAL A 71 -15.92 -17.32 -0.56
C VAL A 71 -15.13 -18.62 -0.73
N ILE A 72 -14.19 -18.92 0.18
CA ILE A 72 -13.44 -20.19 0.16
C ILE A 72 -14.39 -21.38 0.31
N GLN A 73 -15.31 -21.34 1.25
CA GLN A 73 -16.29 -22.40 1.46
C GLN A 73 -17.21 -22.59 0.25
N LEU A 74 -17.65 -21.48 -0.37
CA LEU A 74 -18.48 -21.53 -1.58
C LEU A 74 -17.74 -22.18 -2.76
N VAL A 75 -16.44 -21.91 -2.92
CA VAL A 75 -15.62 -22.54 -3.97
C VAL A 75 -15.34 -24.01 -3.67
N LYS A 76 -15.09 -24.37 -2.40
CA LYS A 76 -14.87 -25.77 -2.01
C LYS A 76 -16.10 -26.64 -2.20
N ASN A 77 -17.28 -26.10 -1.90
CA ASN A 77 -18.55 -26.82 -2.05
C ASN A 77 -18.99 -26.92 -3.51
N ASP A 78 -18.55 -25.99 -4.36
CA ASP A 78 -18.96 -25.88 -5.76
C ASP A 78 -17.80 -25.33 -6.59
N CYS A 79 -16.88 -26.23 -6.97
CA CYS A 79 -15.66 -25.89 -7.71
C CYS A 79 -15.96 -25.34 -9.12
N ASP A 80 -17.16 -25.60 -9.66
CA ASP A 80 -17.56 -25.15 -11.00
C ASP A 80 -18.27 -23.79 -11.00
N ALA A 81 -18.52 -23.21 -9.81
CA ALA A 81 -19.18 -21.92 -9.68
C ALA A 81 -18.45 -20.80 -10.44
N THR A 82 -19.19 -20.02 -11.22
CA THR A 82 -18.65 -18.87 -11.93
C THR A 82 -18.40 -17.69 -10.98
N LEU A 83 -17.51 -16.77 -11.37
CA LEU A 83 -17.22 -15.58 -10.57
C LEU A 83 -18.48 -14.75 -10.24
N LYS A 84 -19.45 -14.69 -11.16
CA LYS A 84 -20.71 -13.98 -10.98
C LYS A 84 -21.56 -14.65 -9.91
N GLN A 85 -21.67 -15.97 -9.93
CA GLN A 85 -22.39 -16.75 -8.92
C GLN A 85 -21.75 -16.60 -7.54
N LEU A 86 -20.43 -16.64 -7.44
CA LEU A 86 -19.71 -16.44 -6.17
C LEU A 86 -19.97 -15.04 -5.59
N ARG A 87 -19.93 -14.00 -6.45
CA ARG A 87 -20.28 -12.63 -6.06
C ARG A 87 -21.72 -12.54 -5.56
N ASP A 88 -22.67 -13.11 -6.29
CA ASP A 88 -24.10 -13.01 -5.98
C ASP A 88 -24.43 -13.77 -4.69
N ARG A 89 -23.85 -14.96 -4.49
CA ARG A 89 -23.95 -15.74 -3.24
C ARG A 89 -23.33 -15.01 -2.05
N LEU A 90 -22.20 -14.33 -2.23
CA LEU A 90 -21.58 -13.52 -1.18
C LEU A 90 -22.47 -12.32 -0.81
N ASN A 91 -23.01 -11.63 -1.80
CA ASN A 91 -23.93 -10.51 -1.58
C ASN A 91 -25.23 -10.96 -0.88
N GLN A 92 -25.77 -12.14 -1.23
CA GLN A 92 -26.94 -12.70 -0.55
C GLN A 92 -26.66 -13.05 0.92
N LYS A 93 -25.47 -13.59 1.23
CA LYS A 93 -25.11 -14.02 2.60
C LYS A 93 -24.71 -12.88 3.54
N LYS A 94 -24.01 -11.84 3.03
CA LYS A 94 -23.42 -10.78 3.86
C LYS A 94 -23.86 -9.36 3.47
N GLY A 95 -24.60 -9.19 2.37
CA GLY A 95 -25.02 -7.87 1.88
C GLY A 95 -23.89 -7.06 1.20
N THR A 96 -22.70 -7.66 1.05
CA THR A 96 -21.52 -6.94 0.60
C THR A 96 -21.41 -6.91 -0.92
N LYS A 97 -21.59 -5.73 -1.50
CA LYS A 97 -21.46 -5.49 -2.94
C LYS A 97 -19.99 -5.34 -3.34
N VAL A 98 -19.45 -6.39 -3.96
CA VAL A 98 -18.10 -6.38 -4.55
C VAL A 98 -18.13 -6.57 -6.06
N SER A 99 -17.11 -6.07 -6.75
CA SER A 99 -16.95 -6.30 -8.19
C SER A 99 -16.47 -7.72 -8.49
N ILE A 100 -16.78 -8.22 -9.69
CA ILE A 100 -16.29 -9.51 -10.20
C ILE A 100 -14.76 -9.58 -10.15
N SER A 101 -14.07 -8.48 -10.51
CA SER A 101 -12.61 -8.37 -10.44
C SER A 101 -12.06 -8.48 -9.01
N THR A 102 -12.86 -8.19 -7.98
CA THR A 102 -12.46 -8.37 -6.58
C THR A 102 -12.49 -9.84 -6.20
N ILE A 103 -13.53 -10.59 -6.62
CA ILE A 103 -13.60 -12.05 -6.45
C ILE A 103 -12.47 -12.74 -7.23
N SER A 104 -12.26 -12.39 -8.51
CA SER A 104 -11.18 -12.99 -9.31
C SER A 104 -9.79 -12.78 -8.70
N ARG A 105 -9.46 -11.56 -8.25
CA ARG A 105 -8.19 -11.28 -7.57
C ARG A 105 -8.06 -12.05 -6.25
N LEU A 106 -9.16 -12.21 -5.52
CA LEU A 106 -9.18 -13.01 -4.29
C LEU A 106 -8.84 -14.48 -4.59
N LEU A 107 -9.52 -15.08 -5.57
CA LEU A 107 -9.31 -16.49 -5.92
C LEU A 107 -7.91 -16.76 -6.48
N LYS A 108 -7.39 -15.88 -7.36
CA LYS A 108 -6.01 -15.96 -7.85
C LYS A 108 -4.99 -15.94 -6.72
N ARG A 109 -5.19 -15.08 -5.71
CA ARG A 109 -4.30 -15.01 -4.55
C ARG A 109 -4.37 -16.25 -3.67
N LEU A 110 -5.55 -16.86 -3.57
CA LEU A 110 -5.77 -18.09 -2.82
C LEU A 110 -5.41 -19.35 -3.61
N MET A 111 -4.90 -19.21 -4.84
CA MET A 111 -4.58 -20.31 -5.77
C MET A 111 -5.76 -21.29 -5.99
N LEU A 112 -6.99 -20.80 -5.89
CA LEU A 112 -8.19 -21.62 -6.12
C LEU A 112 -8.56 -21.62 -7.61
N ARG A 113 -8.85 -22.80 -8.15
CA ARG A 113 -9.42 -22.94 -9.51
C ARG A 113 -10.87 -22.46 -9.50
N TYR A 114 -11.25 -21.75 -10.55
CA TYR A 114 -12.62 -21.30 -10.77
C TYR A 114 -12.88 -21.16 -12.27
N ASN A 115 -14.13 -21.28 -12.70
CA ASN A 115 -14.51 -21.15 -14.09
C ASN A 115 -14.76 -19.66 -14.46
N GLN A 116 -14.15 -19.20 -15.56
CA GLN A 116 -14.24 -17.81 -16.03
C GLN A 116 -15.42 -17.51 -16.98
N LYS A 117 -16.36 -18.45 -17.18
CA LYS A 117 -17.50 -18.28 -18.09
C LYS A 117 -18.48 -17.20 -17.63
#